data_AF-A0A182S9Z8-F1
#
_entry.id   AF-A0A182S9Z8-F1
#
_cell.length_a   1.000
_cell.length_b   1.000
_cell.length_c   1.000
_cell.angle_alpha   90.00
_cell.angle_beta   90.00
_cell.angle_gamma   90.00
#
_symmetry.space_group_name_H-M   'P 1'
#
loop_
_entity.id
_entity.type
_entity.pdbx_description
1 polymer ?
#
loop_
_entity_poly.entity_id
_entity_poly.type
_entity_poly.pdbx_seq_one_letter_code
_entity_poly.pdbx_strand_id
1 'polypeptide(L)'
;MEVSTEEGYFHQYAKKFRRTVTPKEFEQFGGLVSDRERFAFVNELKWRVVNELPLEQSLDKGKCLVKALQHKENGDRLHREEDWNGALQCYNQCYLLLPEESTLEKAYLLDHRSQVLLQLGKLDQSLEDADRAIAYGYPAEQLATIWERKARIFQSKKDFKTAVECFDRTVHYLTHRSTLTPEQRDERVEELKKLTDTVYYQYKNVQKYLEPPKGTRPFQPHLDGSVLYDSTEAEGRFAKAKTNLRPNQMILKEKPHAATL
;
A
#
# COMPACT_ATOMS: atom_id res chain seq x y z
N MET A 1 3.43 0.02 -9.91
CA MET A 1 3.89 1.33 -10.36
C MET A 1 2.66 2.01 -10.93
N GLU A 2 1.97 2.82 -10.11
CA GLU A 2 0.76 3.51 -10.57
C GLU A 2 1.16 4.44 -11.71
N VAL A 3 0.57 4.21 -12.87
CA VAL A 3 0.68 5.13 -14.01
C VAL A 3 -0.02 6.39 -13.56
N SER A 4 0.77 7.42 -13.27
CA SER A 4 0.25 8.73 -12.87
C SER A 4 -0.85 9.15 -13.84
N THR A 5 -2.00 9.53 -13.31
CA THR A 5 -2.97 10.32 -14.06
C THR A 5 -2.25 11.55 -14.60
N GLU A 6 -2.60 12.04 -15.80
CA GLU A 6 -1.95 13.20 -16.43
C GLU A 6 -2.16 14.54 -15.68
N GLU A 7 -2.49 14.47 -14.40
CA GLU A 7 -2.78 15.58 -13.53
C GLU A 7 -1.65 15.70 -12.51
N GLY A 8 -0.93 16.82 -12.55
CA GLY A 8 0.14 17.10 -11.61
C GLY A 8 1.08 18.19 -12.11
N TYR A 9 1.70 18.89 -11.15
CA TYR A 9 2.64 19.99 -11.40
C TYR A 9 3.71 19.63 -12.44
N PHE A 10 4.35 18.45 -12.29
CA PHE A 10 5.40 18.00 -13.21
C PHE A 10 4.88 17.60 -14.60
N HIS A 11 3.64 17.09 -14.71
CA HIS A 11 3.03 16.78 -16.02
C HIS A 11 2.72 18.04 -16.80
N GLN A 12 2.14 19.05 -16.14
CA GLN A 12 1.89 20.35 -16.74
C GLN A 12 3.21 21.03 -17.14
N TYR A 13 4.22 20.95 -16.28
CA TYR A 13 5.56 21.44 -16.58
C TYR A 13 6.20 20.72 -17.79
N ALA A 14 6.15 19.39 -17.84
CA ALA A 14 6.68 18.61 -18.95
C ALA A 14 5.94 18.92 -20.26
N LYS A 15 4.62 19.11 -20.23
CA LYS A 15 3.82 19.53 -21.40
C LYS A 15 4.21 20.93 -21.87
N LYS A 16 4.35 21.90 -20.96
CA LYS A 16 4.86 23.25 -21.29
C LYS A 16 6.25 23.17 -21.91
N PHE A 17 7.15 22.41 -21.29
CA PHE A 17 8.52 22.21 -21.78
C PHE A 17 8.56 21.55 -23.16
N ARG A 18 7.75 20.51 -23.40
CA ARG A 18 7.74 19.85 -24.71
C ARG A 18 7.30 20.78 -25.83
N ARG A 19 6.40 21.73 -25.56
CA ARG A 19 5.92 22.74 -26.52
C ARG A 19 6.97 23.78 -26.90
N THR A 20 7.94 24.04 -26.02
CA THR A 20 9.02 25.02 -26.28
C THR A 20 10.23 24.41 -26.98
N VAL A 21 10.35 23.08 -27.02
CA VAL A 21 11.43 22.35 -27.69
C VAL A 21 11.08 22.05 -29.15
N THR A 22 11.90 22.53 -30.08
CA THR A 22 11.74 22.26 -31.51
C THR A 22 12.02 20.79 -31.86
N PRO A 23 11.52 20.29 -33.01
CA PRO A 23 11.81 18.91 -33.44
C PRO A 23 13.32 18.59 -33.51
N LYS A 24 14.13 19.54 -33.99
CA LYS A 24 15.59 19.38 -34.08
C LYS A 24 16.26 19.31 -32.71
N GLU A 25 15.86 20.16 -31.77
CA GLU A 25 16.37 20.11 -30.39
C GLU A 25 15.95 18.82 -29.69
N PHE A 26 14.75 18.29 -30.00
CA PHE A 26 14.27 17.01 -29.47
C PHE A 26 15.10 15.83 -30.01
N GLU A 27 15.44 15.83 -31.30
CA GLU A 27 16.34 14.83 -31.89
C GLU A 27 17.76 14.91 -31.30
N GLN A 28 18.28 16.12 -31.10
CA GLN A 28 19.57 16.34 -30.44
C GLN A 28 19.57 15.78 -29.02
N PHE A 29 18.50 16.05 -28.25
CA PHE A 29 18.33 15.48 -26.91
C PHE A 29 18.26 13.95 -26.92
N GLY A 30 17.53 13.37 -27.89
CA GLY A 30 17.42 11.92 -28.07
C GLY A 30 18.75 11.24 -28.42
N GLY A 31 19.69 11.97 -29.03
CA GLY A 31 21.03 11.49 -29.35
C GLY A 31 22.02 11.51 -28.18
N LEU A 32 21.64 12.06 -27.00
CA LEU A 32 22.53 12.14 -25.84
C LEU A 32 22.62 10.81 -25.09
N VAL A 33 23.85 10.43 -24.74
CA VAL A 33 24.17 9.10 -24.21
C VAL A 33 23.97 9.05 -22.69
N SER A 34 24.37 10.10 -21.97
CA SER A 34 24.35 10.12 -20.51
C SER A 34 23.27 11.06 -19.93
N ASP A 35 22.82 10.74 -18.71
CA ASP A 35 21.87 11.59 -17.99
C ASP A 35 22.48 12.96 -17.61
N ARG A 36 23.80 13.02 -17.46
CA ARG A 36 24.51 14.28 -17.23
C ARG A 36 24.44 15.21 -18.45
N GLU A 37 24.64 14.67 -19.65
CA GLU A 37 24.52 15.44 -20.90
C GLU A 37 23.07 15.89 -21.12
N ARG A 38 22.10 15.00 -20.88
CA ARG A 38 20.66 15.33 -20.94
C ARG A 38 20.30 16.45 -19.97
N PHE A 39 20.80 16.38 -18.74
CA PHE A 39 20.62 17.45 -17.76
C PHE A 39 21.25 18.76 -18.22
N ALA A 40 22.50 18.74 -18.70
CA ALA A 40 23.19 19.94 -19.18
C ALA A 40 22.44 20.59 -20.34
N PHE A 41 22.00 19.82 -21.34
CA PHE A 41 21.22 20.30 -22.48
C PHE A 41 19.92 21.00 -22.05
N VAL A 42 19.15 20.38 -21.15
CA VAL A 42 17.92 21.00 -20.61
C VAL A 42 18.24 22.21 -19.73
N ASN A 43 19.34 22.15 -18.98
CA ASN A 43 19.82 23.23 -18.12
C ASN A 43 20.23 24.47 -18.92
N GLU A 44 20.85 24.29 -20.09
CA GLU A 44 21.19 25.39 -21.01
C GLU A 44 19.95 26.04 -21.65
N LEU A 45 18.87 25.29 -21.79
CA LEU A 45 17.57 25.81 -22.23
C LEU A 45 16.77 26.50 -21.10
N LYS A 46 17.30 26.54 -19.86
CA LYS A 46 16.58 27.08 -18.68
C LYS A 46 16.03 28.47 -18.89
N TRP A 47 16.78 29.36 -19.55
CA TRP A 47 16.37 30.74 -19.78
C TRP A 47 15.12 30.89 -20.67
N ARG A 48 14.77 29.87 -21.48
CA ARG A 48 13.57 29.89 -22.35
C ARG A 48 12.31 29.35 -21.66
N VAL A 49 12.46 28.49 -20.66
CA VAL A 49 11.36 27.61 -20.22
C VAL A 49 11.26 27.47 -18.69
N VAL A 50 12.34 27.75 -17.96
CA VAL A 50 12.55 27.34 -16.57
C VAL A 50 12.72 28.58 -15.68
N ASN A 51 11.78 29.52 -15.76
CA ASN A 51 11.66 30.59 -14.77
C ASN A 51 10.66 30.24 -13.67
N GLU A 52 9.86 29.17 -13.83
CA GLU A 52 8.78 28.79 -12.91
C GLU A 52 9.24 27.90 -11.74
N LEU A 53 10.40 27.26 -11.85
CA LEU A 53 10.97 26.40 -10.81
C LEU A 53 12.23 27.06 -10.24
N PRO A 54 12.13 27.87 -9.17
CA PRO A 54 13.29 28.34 -8.44
C PRO A 54 13.95 27.13 -7.77
N LEU A 55 14.90 26.53 -8.48
CA LEU A 55 15.82 25.55 -7.90
C LEU A 55 16.84 26.34 -7.08
N GLU A 56 16.47 26.72 -5.86
CA GLU A 56 17.40 27.29 -4.91
C GLU A 56 18.30 26.17 -4.37
N GLN A 57 19.58 26.22 -4.73
CA GLN A 57 20.59 25.45 -4.05
C GLN A 57 20.83 26.12 -2.69
N SER A 58 20.16 25.60 -1.65
CA SER A 58 20.52 25.94 -0.28
C SER A 58 21.97 25.53 -0.02
N LEU A 59 22.81 26.50 0.36
CA LEU A 59 24.19 26.25 0.80
C LEU A 59 24.25 25.56 2.16
N ASP A 60 23.16 25.61 2.93
CA ASP A 60 23.00 24.81 4.13
C ASP A 60 22.74 23.35 3.73
N LYS A 61 23.21 22.38 4.53
CA LYS A 61 22.99 20.93 4.30
C LYS A 61 21.51 20.51 4.25
N GLY A 62 20.56 21.46 4.22
CA GLY A 62 19.11 21.28 4.16
C GLY A 62 18.52 20.73 5.45
N LYS A 63 19.26 19.84 6.12
CA LYS A 63 18.89 19.22 7.38
C LYS A 63 19.11 20.17 8.54
N CYS A 64 18.11 20.31 9.39
CA CYS A 64 18.15 21.13 10.58
C CYS A 64 17.24 20.49 11.63
N LEU A 65 17.83 19.92 12.69
CA LEU A 65 17.08 19.24 13.74
C LEU A 65 16.07 20.17 14.41
N VAL A 66 16.46 21.41 14.72
CA VAL A 66 15.57 22.39 15.37
C VAL A 66 14.32 22.67 14.53
N LYS A 67 14.48 22.93 13.22
CA LYS A 67 13.34 23.13 12.30
C LYS A 67 12.52 21.85 12.14
N ALA A 68 13.17 20.69 12.06
CA ALA A 68 12.47 19.41 11.98
C ALA A 68 11.55 19.21 13.19
N LEU A 69 12.05 19.45 14.41
CA LEU A 69 11.27 19.31 15.63
C LEU A 69 10.10 20.31 15.70
N GLN A 70 10.27 21.54 15.21
CA GLN A 70 9.15 22.49 15.07
C GLN A 70 8.05 21.95 14.15
N HIS A 71 8.41 21.34 13.02
CA HIS A 71 7.43 20.69 12.15
C HIS A 71 6.77 19.48 12.81
N LYS A 72 7.52 18.70 13.61
CA LYS A 72 6.96 17.60 14.39
C LYS A 72 5.91 18.12 15.38
N GLU A 73 6.24 19.13 16.17
CA GLU A 73 5.31 19.72 17.16
C GLU A 73 4.04 20.28 16.51
N ASN A 74 4.17 20.93 15.35
CA ASN A 74 3.02 21.38 14.56
C ASN A 74 2.19 20.20 14.05
N GLY A 75 2.83 19.12 13.61
CA GLY A 75 2.16 17.88 13.23
C GLY A 75 1.40 17.24 14.39
N ASP A 76 2.02 17.16 15.57
CA ASP A 76 1.41 16.62 16.80
C ASP A 76 0.20 17.46 17.24
N ARG A 77 0.25 18.79 17.04
CA ARG A 77 -0.90 19.69 17.26
C ARG A 77 -2.04 19.39 16.27
N LEU A 78 -1.76 19.37 14.97
CA LEU A 78 -2.76 19.11 13.93
C LEU A 78 -3.35 17.69 14.04
N HIS A 79 -2.55 16.70 14.44
CA HIS A 79 -3.02 15.35 14.75
C HIS A 79 -4.07 15.35 15.87
N ARG A 80 -3.87 16.13 16.94
CA ARG A 80 -4.85 16.28 18.03
C ARG A 80 -6.11 17.03 17.59
N GLU A 81 -5.99 17.89 16.58
CA GLU A 81 -7.11 18.61 15.96
C GLU A 81 -7.80 17.77 14.85
N GLU A 82 -7.36 16.52 14.64
CA GLU A 82 -7.85 15.61 13.60
C GLU A 82 -7.68 16.13 12.15
N ASP A 83 -6.85 17.16 11.94
CA ASP A 83 -6.41 17.57 10.61
C ASP A 83 -5.31 16.63 10.12
N TRP A 84 -5.72 15.47 9.62
CA TRP A 84 -4.82 14.43 9.15
C TRP A 84 -3.96 14.86 7.96
N ASN A 85 -4.51 15.69 7.05
CA ASN A 85 -3.76 16.15 5.88
C ASN A 85 -2.69 17.17 6.28
N GLY A 86 -3.04 18.13 7.14
CA GLY A 86 -2.09 19.09 7.70
C GLY A 86 -1.00 18.41 8.53
N ALA A 87 -1.37 17.45 9.39
CA ALA A 87 -0.42 16.68 10.17
C ALA A 87 0.56 15.90 9.27
N LEU A 88 0.06 15.24 8.22
CA LEU A 88 0.88 14.52 7.26
C LEU A 88 1.88 15.44 6.55
N GLN A 89 1.46 16.64 6.14
CA GLN A 89 2.34 17.63 5.52
C GLN A 89 3.47 18.03 6.48
N CYS A 90 3.13 18.31 7.74
CA CYS A 90 4.10 18.65 8.78
C CYS A 90 5.09 17.52 9.04
N TYR A 91 4.63 16.27 9.18
CA TYR A 91 5.52 15.13 9.37
C TYR A 91 6.42 14.86 8.15
N ASN A 92 5.94 15.10 6.93
CA ASN A 92 6.77 15.01 5.73
C ASN A 92 7.89 16.07 5.74
N GLN A 93 7.58 17.32 6.09
CA GLN A 93 8.59 18.37 6.23
C GLN A 93 9.60 18.05 7.34
N CYS A 94 9.12 17.53 8.48
CA CYS A 94 9.99 17.04 9.56
C CYS A 94 10.98 15.98 9.04
N TYR A 95 10.50 14.96 8.32
CA TYR A 95 11.36 13.89 7.79
C TYR A 95 12.40 14.41 6.80
N LEU A 96 12.03 15.37 5.96
CA LEU A 96 12.96 16.01 5.01
C LEU A 96 14.04 16.84 5.71
N LEU A 97 13.78 17.36 6.90
CA LEU A 97 14.72 18.20 7.65
C LEU A 97 15.54 17.43 8.69
N LEU A 98 15.14 16.21 9.07
CA LEU A 98 15.88 15.41 10.04
C LEU A 98 17.30 15.08 9.52
N PRO A 99 18.35 15.37 10.33
CA PRO A 99 19.71 14.92 10.04
C PRO A 99 19.83 13.41 9.89
N GLU A 100 20.91 12.94 9.28
CA GLU A 100 21.07 11.52 8.97
C GLU A 100 21.22 10.68 10.25
N GLU A 101 22.00 11.21 11.18
CA GLU A 101 22.35 10.67 12.49
C GLU A 101 21.18 10.61 13.49
N SER A 102 20.09 11.35 13.25
CA SER A 102 18.91 11.43 14.13
C SER A 102 17.99 10.21 13.95
N THR A 103 18.52 9.00 14.19
CA THR A 103 17.79 7.74 13.97
C THR A 103 16.58 7.60 14.89
N LEU A 104 16.73 7.95 16.17
CA LEU A 104 15.66 7.85 17.15
C LEU A 104 14.51 8.82 16.84
N GLU A 105 14.83 10.06 16.46
CA GLU A 105 13.82 11.05 16.04
C GLU A 105 13.09 10.61 14.78
N LYS A 106 13.80 9.97 13.82
CA LYS A 106 13.17 9.36 12.64
C LYS A 106 12.22 8.25 13.05
N ALA A 107 12.63 7.38 14.00
CA ALA A 107 11.78 6.30 14.48
C ALA A 107 10.47 6.84 15.07
N TYR A 108 10.56 7.83 15.96
CA TYR A 108 9.37 8.47 16.56
C TYR A 108 8.49 9.15 15.53
N LEU A 109 9.09 9.94 14.63
CA LEU A 109 8.35 10.63 13.58
C LEU A 109 7.58 9.66 12.69
N LEU A 110 8.21 8.57 12.27
CA LEU A 110 7.59 7.57 11.41
C LEU A 110 6.46 6.83 12.10
N ASP A 111 6.56 6.56 13.41
CA ASP A 111 5.43 6.04 14.17
C ASP A 111 4.24 7.01 14.13
N HIS A 112 4.45 8.30 14.40
CA HIS A 112 3.40 9.32 14.38
C HIS A 112 2.79 9.47 12.97
N ARG A 113 3.63 9.48 11.94
CA ARG A 113 3.18 9.56 10.55
C ARG A 113 2.39 8.31 10.15
N SER A 114 2.78 7.12 10.62
CA SER A 114 2.04 5.88 10.35
C SER A 114 0.61 5.93 10.92
N GLN A 115 0.40 6.58 12.07
CA GLN A 115 -0.92 6.77 12.67
C GLN A 115 -1.80 7.67 11.80
N VAL A 116 -1.25 8.79 11.33
CA VAL A 116 -1.97 9.70 10.41
C VAL A 116 -2.31 9.02 9.09
N LEU A 117 -1.36 8.29 8.51
CA LEU A 117 -1.58 7.55 7.26
C LEU A 117 -2.69 6.49 7.42
N LEU A 118 -2.76 5.85 8.59
CA LEU A 118 -3.86 4.93 8.90
C LEU A 118 -5.22 5.64 8.89
N GLN A 119 -5.33 6.81 9.53
CA GLN A 119 -6.58 7.60 9.52
C GLN A 119 -6.98 8.05 8.11
N LEU A 120 -6.00 8.32 7.24
CA LEU A 120 -6.22 8.65 5.84
C LEU A 120 -6.51 7.44 4.93
N GLY A 121 -6.61 6.22 5.49
CA GLY A 121 -6.83 5.00 4.72
C GLY A 121 -5.62 4.56 3.87
N LYS A 122 -4.46 5.18 4.05
CA LYS A 122 -3.20 4.90 3.34
C LYS A 122 -2.47 3.71 3.98
N LEU A 123 -3.12 2.55 3.92
CA LEU A 123 -2.73 1.35 4.67
C LEU A 123 -1.30 0.88 4.38
N ASP A 124 -0.90 0.81 3.10
CA ASP A 124 0.44 0.32 2.72
C ASP A 124 1.56 1.28 3.16
N GLN A 125 1.33 2.59 3.01
CA GLN A 125 2.28 3.61 3.47
C GLN A 125 2.41 3.61 5.00
N SER A 126 1.30 3.36 5.72
CA SER A 126 1.32 3.20 7.17
C SER A 126 2.14 1.99 7.61
N LEU A 127 2.04 0.85 6.90
CA LEU A 127 2.88 -0.33 7.15
C LEU A 127 4.37 -0.04 6.90
N GLU A 128 4.69 0.62 5.77
CA GLU A 128 6.07 0.99 5.46
C GLU A 128 6.69 1.88 6.53
N ASP A 129 5.94 2.87 7.02
CA ASP A 129 6.40 3.75 8.09
C ASP A 129 6.57 3.00 9.42
N ALA A 130 5.66 2.11 9.77
CA ALA A 130 5.78 1.25 10.95
C ALA A 130 7.04 0.37 10.87
N ASP A 131 7.31 -0.25 9.71
CA ASP A 131 8.50 -1.07 9.50
C ASP A 131 9.80 -0.26 9.58
N ARG A 132 9.82 0.94 8.99
CA ARG A 132 10.97 1.83 9.08
C ARG A 132 11.19 2.35 10.49
N ALA A 133 10.13 2.65 11.25
CA ALA A 133 10.25 3.05 12.65
C ALA A 133 10.96 1.96 13.46
N ILE A 134 10.55 0.70 13.30
CA ILE A 134 11.20 -0.46 13.92
C ILE A 134 12.67 -0.55 13.49
N ALA A 135 12.95 -0.42 12.19
CA ALA A 135 14.31 -0.50 11.65
C ALA A 135 15.24 0.61 12.17
N TYR A 136 14.71 1.79 12.47
CA TYR A 136 15.46 2.89 13.09
C TYR A 136 15.67 2.74 14.60
N GLY A 137 15.19 1.64 15.21
CA GLY A 137 15.41 1.36 16.62
C GLY A 137 14.34 1.97 17.54
N TYR A 138 13.07 1.93 17.13
CA TYR A 138 11.96 2.33 18.00
C TYR A 138 12.02 1.64 19.37
N PRO A 139 11.75 2.33 20.49
CA PRO A 139 11.91 1.77 21.84
C PRO A 139 11.13 0.48 22.05
N ALA A 140 11.82 -0.54 22.58
CA ALA A 140 11.29 -1.90 22.69
C ALA A 140 10.05 -1.99 23.58
N GLU A 141 9.96 -1.15 24.60
CA GLU A 141 8.85 -1.03 25.53
C GLU A 141 7.57 -0.49 24.90
N GLN A 142 7.70 0.21 23.76
CA GLN A 142 6.56 0.76 23.01
C GLN A 142 6.28 -0.02 21.71
N LEU A 143 7.11 -1.01 21.34
CA LEU A 143 6.92 -1.77 20.09
C LEU A 143 5.56 -2.49 20.01
N ALA A 144 4.95 -2.81 21.14
CA ALA A 144 3.62 -3.41 21.18
C ALA A 144 2.57 -2.58 20.40
N THR A 145 2.61 -1.24 20.51
CA THR A 145 1.63 -0.36 19.84
C THR A 145 1.80 -0.39 18.32
N ILE A 146 3.04 -0.44 17.82
CA ILE A 146 3.36 -0.55 16.40
C ILE A 146 2.89 -1.89 15.84
N TRP A 147 3.21 -3.00 16.54
CA TRP A 147 2.77 -4.33 16.11
C TRP A 147 1.25 -4.47 16.10
N GLU A 148 0.56 -3.87 17.07
CA GLU A 148 -0.91 -3.88 17.10
C GLU A 148 -1.50 -3.11 15.91
N ARG A 149 -0.92 -1.95 15.58
CA ARG A 149 -1.31 -1.16 14.40
C ARG A 149 -1.16 -1.98 13.12
N LYS A 150 -0.01 -2.65 12.94
CA LYS A 150 0.23 -3.54 11.79
C LYS A 150 -0.81 -4.66 11.72
N ALA A 151 -1.12 -5.30 12.85
CA ALA A 151 -2.13 -6.36 12.91
C ALA A 151 -3.50 -5.89 12.43
N ARG A 152 -3.94 -4.71 12.89
CA ARG A 152 -5.21 -4.09 12.47
C ARG A 152 -5.23 -3.72 10.99
N ILE A 153 -4.11 -3.27 10.44
CA ILE A 153 -3.98 -2.99 9.00
C ILE A 153 -4.12 -4.29 8.19
N PHE A 154 -3.40 -5.36 8.55
CA PHE A 154 -3.51 -6.65 7.85
C PHE A 154 -4.90 -7.27 7.98
N GLN A 155 -5.54 -7.14 9.15
CA GLN A 155 -6.94 -7.54 9.34
C GLN A 155 -7.89 -6.79 8.39
N SER A 156 -7.68 -5.48 8.23
CA SER A 156 -8.47 -4.65 7.29
C SER A 156 -8.25 -5.07 5.84
N LYS A 157 -7.01 -5.44 5.48
CA LYS A 157 -6.65 -6.00 4.17
C LYS A 157 -7.09 -7.46 3.97
N LYS A 158 -7.75 -8.09 4.95
CA LYS A 158 -8.17 -9.51 4.95
C LYS A 158 -7.02 -10.51 4.88
N ASP A 159 -5.78 -10.05 5.13
CA ASP A 159 -4.64 -10.94 5.36
C ASP A 159 -4.63 -11.39 6.82
N PHE A 160 -5.56 -12.28 7.15
CA PHE A 160 -5.76 -12.74 8.52
C PHE A 160 -4.57 -13.53 9.07
N LYS A 161 -3.79 -14.18 8.21
CA LYS A 161 -2.59 -14.92 8.63
C LYS A 161 -1.56 -13.95 9.19
N THR A 162 -1.19 -12.94 8.39
CA THR A 162 -0.19 -11.94 8.81
C THR A 162 -0.70 -11.08 9.97
N ALA A 163 -2.02 -10.85 10.05
CA ALA A 163 -2.64 -10.17 11.19
C ALA A 163 -2.44 -10.94 12.52
N VAL A 164 -2.66 -12.27 12.52
CA VAL A 164 -2.41 -13.12 13.70
C VAL A 164 -0.93 -13.08 14.09
N GLU A 165 -0.01 -13.22 13.14
CA GLU A 165 1.43 -13.14 13.41
C GLU A 165 1.84 -11.79 14.04
N CYS A 166 1.19 -10.69 13.62
CA CYS A 166 1.43 -9.37 14.21
C CYS A 166 0.83 -9.25 15.62
N PHE A 167 -0.37 -9.78 15.87
CA PHE A 167 -0.95 -9.80 17.22
C PHE A 167 -0.12 -10.65 18.19
N ASP A 168 0.43 -11.78 17.75
CA ASP A 168 1.33 -12.60 18.56
C ASP A 168 2.59 -11.82 18.96
N ARG A 169 3.13 -11.00 18.03
CA ARG A 169 4.23 -10.08 18.35
C ARG A 169 3.81 -9.00 19.34
N THR A 170 2.61 -8.41 19.19
CA THR A 170 2.07 -7.46 20.17
C THR A 170 2.06 -8.06 21.58
N VAL A 171 1.51 -9.27 21.73
CA VAL A 171 1.48 -9.99 23.02
C VAL A 171 2.90 -10.23 23.53
N HIS A 172 3.82 -10.67 22.68
CA HIS A 172 5.21 -10.89 23.07
C HIS A 172 5.86 -9.62 23.69
N TYR A 173 5.71 -8.46 23.04
CA TYR A 173 6.28 -7.21 23.54
C TYR A 173 5.58 -6.70 24.80
N LEU A 174 4.25 -6.87 24.91
CA LEU A 174 3.52 -6.57 26.14
C LEU A 174 4.03 -7.40 27.32
N THR A 175 4.23 -8.70 27.11
CA THR A 175 4.66 -9.62 28.19
C THR A 175 6.10 -9.37 28.64
N HIS A 176 7.03 -9.07 27.72
CA HIS A 176 8.47 -9.10 28.04
C HIS A 176 9.14 -7.72 28.12
N ARG A 177 8.52 -6.68 27.55
CA ARG A 177 9.19 -5.38 27.35
C ARG A 177 8.36 -4.18 27.81
N SER A 178 7.04 -4.30 27.97
CA SER A 178 6.20 -3.15 28.31
C SER A 178 6.45 -2.62 29.72
N THR A 179 6.14 -1.33 29.90
CA THR A 179 6.19 -0.62 31.19
C THR A 179 4.84 -0.64 31.92
N LEU A 180 3.87 -1.43 31.45
CA LEU A 180 2.55 -1.53 32.08
C LEU A 180 2.63 -2.26 33.43
N THR A 181 1.68 -1.99 34.32
CA THR A 181 1.56 -2.79 35.55
C THR A 181 1.15 -4.23 35.18
N PRO A 182 1.50 -5.24 36.00
CA PRO A 182 1.12 -6.62 35.73
C PRO A 182 -0.39 -6.79 35.47
N GLU A 183 -1.23 -6.09 36.22
CA GLU A 183 -2.69 -6.15 36.09
C GLU A 183 -3.16 -5.62 34.73
N GLN A 184 -2.69 -4.42 34.35
CA GLN A 184 -3.04 -3.80 33.05
C GLN A 184 -2.54 -4.62 31.88
N ARG A 185 -1.33 -5.18 32.01
CA ARG A 185 -0.72 -6.03 30.99
C ARG A 185 -1.52 -7.31 30.80
N ASP A 186 -1.91 -7.97 31.88
CA ASP A 186 -2.61 -9.26 31.82
C ASP A 186 -4.03 -9.08 31.27
N GLU A 187 -4.73 -8.02 31.67
CA GLU A 187 -6.01 -7.61 31.06
C GLU A 187 -5.86 -7.40 29.55
N ARG A 188 -4.86 -6.60 29.15
CA ARG A 188 -4.63 -6.28 27.73
C ARG A 188 -4.27 -7.51 26.89
N VAL A 189 -3.45 -8.40 27.44
CA VAL A 189 -3.05 -9.65 26.77
C VAL A 189 -4.26 -10.57 26.59
N GLU A 190 -5.15 -10.66 27.59
CA GLU A 190 -6.35 -11.48 27.51
C GLU A 190 -7.34 -10.94 26.46
N GLU A 191 -7.52 -9.63 26.38
CA GLU A 191 -8.30 -8.99 25.30
C GLU A 191 -7.73 -9.30 23.91
N LEU A 192 -6.42 -9.14 23.75
CA LEU A 192 -5.75 -9.40 22.47
C LEU A 192 -5.84 -10.86 22.08
N LYS A 193 -5.71 -11.81 23.02
CA LYS A 193 -5.87 -13.24 22.72
C LYS A 193 -7.26 -13.57 22.17
N LYS A 194 -8.33 -13.06 22.79
CA LYS A 194 -9.71 -13.25 22.30
C LYS A 194 -9.90 -12.67 20.90
N LEU A 195 -9.30 -11.52 20.63
CA LEU A 195 -9.29 -10.92 19.30
C LEU A 195 -8.52 -11.79 18.30
N THR A 196 -7.31 -12.23 18.65
CA THR A 196 -6.46 -13.10 17.81
C THR A 196 -7.17 -14.40 17.47
N ASP A 197 -7.84 -15.04 18.44
CA ASP A 197 -8.63 -16.26 18.21
C ASP A 197 -9.74 -16.01 17.17
N THR A 198 -10.46 -14.90 17.31
CA THR A 198 -11.50 -14.51 16.35
C THR A 198 -10.95 -14.34 14.94
N VAL A 199 -9.81 -13.66 14.79
CA VAL A 199 -9.13 -13.46 13.49
C VAL A 199 -8.58 -14.78 12.95
N TYR A 200 -8.09 -15.65 13.82
CA TYR A 200 -7.59 -16.97 13.45
C TYR A 200 -8.71 -17.88 12.94
N TYR A 201 -9.91 -17.83 13.53
CA TYR A 201 -11.07 -18.53 12.98
C TYR A 201 -11.48 -17.99 11.61
N GLN A 202 -11.38 -16.68 11.37
CA GLN A 202 -11.60 -16.10 10.04
C GLN A 202 -10.59 -16.65 9.02
N TYR A 203 -9.30 -16.72 9.39
CA TYR A 203 -8.26 -17.34 8.59
C TYR A 203 -8.56 -18.81 8.26
N LYS A 204 -8.88 -19.63 9.27
CA LYS A 204 -9.21 -21.06 9.08
C LYS A 204 -10.43 -21.27 8.19
N ASN A 205 -11.45 -20.43 8.34
CA ASN A 205 -12.64 -20.50 7.49
C ASN A 205 -12.29 -20.25 6.02
N VAL A 206 -11.47 -19.22 5.73
CA VAL A 206 -10.99 -18.96 4.36
C VAL A 206 -10.17 -20.14 3.83
N GLN A 207 -9.26 -20.67 4.64
CA GLN A 207 -8.41 -21.81 4.25
C GLN A 207 -9.24 -23.05 3.88
N LYS A 208 -10.33 -23.34 4.62
CA LYS A 208 -11.24 -24.44 4.33
C LYS A 208 -11.86 -24.36 2.93
N TYR A 209 -12.12 -23.16 2.41
CA TYR A 209 -12.67 -22.98 1.05
C TYR A 209 -11.61 -23.07 -0.05
N LEU A 210 -10.33 -22.94 0.30
CA LEU A 210 -9.20 -23.08 -0.61
C LEU A 210 -8.67 -24.53 -0.66
N GLU A 211 -9.05 -25.38 0.29
CA GLU A 211 -8.68 -26.79 0.26
C GLU A 211 -9.30 -27.48 -0.99
N PRO A 212 -8.49 -28.23 -1.77
CA PRO A 212 -9.04 -28.99 -2.87
C PRO A 212 -10.09 -29.97 -2.35
N PRO A 213 -11.19 -30.17 -3.10
CA PRO A 213 -12.27 -31.06 -2.67
C PRO A 213 -11.70 -32.44 -2.36
N LYS A 214 -11.98 -32.94 -1.15
CA LYS A 214 -11.56 -34.28 -0.74
C LYS A 214 -12.36 -35.31 -1.55
N GLY A 215 -11.63 -36.15 -2.30
CA GLY A 215 -12.18 -37.25 -3.10
C GLY A 215 -12.45 -36.90 -4.56
N THR A 216 -12.52 -37.94 -5.41
CA THR A 216 -13.01 -37.84 -6.78
C THR A 216 -14.51 -37.56 -6.76
N ARG A 217 -14.89 -36.30 -6.97
CA ARG A 217 -16.29 -35.99 -7.30
C ARG A 217 -16.56 -36.57 -8.68
N PRO A 218 -17.51 -37.51 -8.86
CA PRO A 218 -17.92 -37.90 -10.20
C PRO A 218 -18.43 -36.64 -10.91
N PHE A 219 -17.73 -36.21 -11.95
CA PHE A 219 -18.20 -35.12 -12.79
C PHE A 219 -19.48 -35.60 -13.47
N GLN A 220 -20.62 -35.12 -13.00
CA GLN A 220 -21.86 -35.21 -13.75
C GLN A 220 -21.89 -34.00 -14.68
N PRO A 221 -21.77 -34.21 -16.01
CA PRO A 221 -21.99 -33.14 -16.96
C PRO A 221 -23.41 -32.61 -16.73
N HIS A 222 -23.54 -31.33 -16.42
CA HIS A 222 -24.85 -30.65 -16.36
C HIS A 222 -25.41 -30.39 -17.77
N LEU A 223 -24.66 -30.80 -18.79
CA LEU A 223 -24.94 -30.71 -20.20
C LEU A 223 -25.50 -32.06 -20.68
N ASP A 224 -26.56 -32.01 -21.48
CA ASP A 224 -27.11 -33.17 -22.16
C ASP A 224 -26.05 -33.75 -23.13
N GLY A 225 -25.90 -35.07 -23.16
CA GLY A 225 -24.92 -35.76 -24.02
C GLY A 225 -25.14 -35.58 -25.53
N SER A 226 -26.27 -35.00 -25.93
CA SER A 226 -26.57 -34.56 -27.29
C SER A 226 -25.90 -33.24 -27.67
N VAL A 227 -25.25 -32.55 -26.74
CA VAL A 227 -24.52 -31.30 -26.98
C VAL A 227 -23.04 -31.48 -26.62
N LEU A 228 -22.15 -30.92 -27.44
CA LEU A 228 -20.71 -30.87 -27.19
C LEU A 228 -20.20 -29.43 -27.29
N TYR A 229 -19.22 -29.07 -26.48
CA TYR A 229 -18.51 -27.81 -26.62
C TYR A 229 -17.28 -27.99 -27.51
N ASP A 230 -17.06 -27.00 -28.36
CA ASP A 230 -15.93 -26.92 -29.29
C ASP A 230 -15.38 -25.48 -29.24
N SER A 231 -14.19 -25.26 -29.79
CA SER A 231 -13.59 -23.94 -29.78
C SER A 231 -12.77 -23.64 -31.03
N THR A 232 -12.91 -22.43 -31.55
CA THR A 232 -12.06 -21.88 -32.61
C THR A 232 -11.42 -20.56 -32.15
N GLU A 233 -10.33 -20.19 -32.81
CA GLU A 233 -9.63 -18.92 -32.51
C GLU A 233 -10.49 -17.70 -32.85
N ALA A 234 -11.39 -17.83 -33.82
CA ALA A 234 -12.29 -16.75 -34.27
C ALA A 234 -13.56 -16.62 -33.41
N GLU A 235 -14.16 -17.74 -32.97
CA GLU A 235 -15.47 -17.74 -32.31
C GLU A 235 -15.39 -18.05 -30.80
N GLY A 236 -14.20 -18.38 -30.29
CA GLY A 236 -14.04 -18.80 -28.91
C GLY A 236 -14.74 -20.14 -28.65
N ARG A 237 -15.28 -20.32 -27.44
CA ARG A 237 -16.00 -21.55 -27.05
C ARG A 237 -17.47 -21.48 -27.47
N PHE A 238 -17.94 -22.48 -28.20
CA PHE A 238 -19.33 -22.59 -28.64
C PHE A 238 -19.87 -24.02 -28.49
N ALA A 239 -21.20 -24.16 -28.50
CA ALA A 239 -21.88 -25.45 -28.38
C ALA A 239 -22.34 -25.95 -29.75
N LYS A 240 -22.13 -27.23 -30.04
CA LYS A 240 -22.62 -27.94 -31.22
C LYS A 240 -23.53 -29.09 -30.81
N ALA A 241 -24.58 -29.33 -31.58
CA ALA A 241 -25.42 -30.51 -31.41
C ALA A 241 -24.68 -31.74 -31.97
N LYS A 242 -24.46 -32.74 -31.12
CA LYS A 242 -23.95 -34.06 -31.49
C LYS A 242 -25.03 -34.92 -32.16
N THR A 243 -26.27 -34.75 -31.72
CA THR A 243 -27.44 -35.48 -32.22
C THR A 243 -28.62 -34.52 -32.41
N ASN A 244 -29.66 -34.98 -33.12
CA ASN A 244 -30.87 -34.18 -33.33
C ASN A 244 -31.56 -33.86 -32.00
N LEU A 245 -31.63 -32.56 -31.68
CA LEU A 245 -32.32 -32.05 -30.50
C LEU A 245 -33.83 -32.00 -30.76
N ARG A 246 -34.62 -32.37 -29.75
CA ARG A 246 -36.08 -32.27 -29.83
C ARG A 246 -36.56 -30.90 -29.35
N PRO A 247 -37.67 -30.38 -29.88
CA PRO A 247 -38.34 -29.23 -29.29
C PRO A 247 -38.62 -29.49 -27.80
N ASN A 248 -38.34 -28.50 -26.95
CA ASN A 248 -38.47 -28.55 -25.48
C ASN A 248 -37.51 -29.52 -24.75
N GLN A 249 -36.45 -29.99 -25.40
CA GLN A 249 -35.40 -30.75 -24.71
C GLN A 249 -34.53 -29.82 -23.84
N MET A 250 -34.32 -30.22 -22.58
CA MET A 250 -33.42 -29.51 -21.67
C MET A 250 -31.98 -29.90 -21.95
N ILE A 251 -31.19 -28.99 -22.51
CA ILE A 251 -29.81 -29.25 -22.93
C ILE A 251 -28.74 -28.87 -21.89
N LEU A 252 -29.08 -28.01 -20.94
CA LEU A 252 -28.20 -27.57 -19.86
C LEU A 252 -29.04 -27.27 -18.62
N LYS A 253 -28.60 -27.73 -17.45
CA LYS A 253 -29.21 -27.39 -16.17
C LYS A 253 -28.14 -27.06 -15.14
N GLU A 254 -27.86 -25.79 -14.95
CA GLU A 254 -26.92 -25.33 -13.93
C GLU A 254 -27.64 -24.73 -12.73
N LYS A 255 -27.08 -24.94 -11.53
CA LYS A 255 -27.43 -24.11 -10.38
C LYS A 255 -26.66 -22.79 -10.51
N PRO A 256 -27.25 -21.63 -10.18
CA PRO A 256 -26.47 -20.39 -10.13
C PRO A 256 -25.34 -20.53 -9.10
N HIS A 257 -24.08 -20.47 -9.55
CA HIS A 257 -22.90 -20.61 -8.68
C HIS A 257 -22.35 -19.26 -8.21
N ALA A 258 -22.82 -18.14 -8.78
CA ALA A 258 -22.51 -16.80 -8.32
C ALA A 258 -23.72 -15.88 -8.53
N ALA A 259 -24.04 -15.10 -7.50
CA ALA A 259 -24.76 -13.85 -7.65
C ALA A 259 -23.71 -12.75 -7.56
N THR A 260 -23.48 -12.03 -8.66
CA THR A 260 -22.83 -10.72 -8.60
C THR A 260 -23.90 -9.74 -8.15
N LEU A 261 -23.85 -9.35 -6.87
CA LEU A 261 -24.52 -8.16 -6.34
C LEU A 261 -23.55 -6.99 -6.41
#